data_AF-A0A6G3T3Z1-F1
#
_entry.id   AF-A0A6G3T3Z1-F1
#
_cell.length_a   1.000
_cell.length_b   1.000
_cell.length_c   1.000
_cell.angle_alpha   90.00
_cell.angle_beta   90.00
_cell.angle_gamma   90.00
#
_symmetry.space_group_name_H-M   'P 1'
#
loop_
_entity.id
_entity.type
_entity.pdbx_description
1 polymer ?
#
loop_
_entity_poly.entity_id
_entity_poly.type
_entity_poly.pdbx_seq_one_letter_code
_entity_poly.pdbx_strand_id
1 'polypeptide(L)'
;MTSHQAPTTAPISTHLPAPLPARIRIGAAVGLLLLSPICAEYLIGYDQIISNPLDMLTGLLVLGPLYGTVAVLIREVARRTGRGWPTMVLLSAAFGLIQAGVIDQSLFNPDFVDEASWDDDRLPTFVAGLGVSVKHVVGFVGGHVIWSFCAPIGVVESCVPRIAHRPWLGRVGITVMIVLYGLGALVIFKEHSKQFLATPAQFATVGLFALALAVAAFAIPRRFPRRRADGRGGEGRDEGGRGSGGRVPPAWA
;
A
#
# COMPACT_ATOMS: atom_id res chain seq x y z
N MET A 1 -58.07 -31.43 29.22
CA MET A 1 -57.15 -31.65 28.09
C MET A 1 -56.69 -30.30 27.57
N THR A 2 -55.55 -29.81 28.06
CA THR A 2 -54.97 -28.52 27.70
C THR A 2 -53.96 -28.72 26.57
N SER A 3 -54.27 -28.20 25.39
CA SER A 3 -53.42 -28.31 24.20
C SER A 3 -52.20 -27.40 24.34
N HIS A 4 -51.03 -27.99 24.49
CA HIS A 4 -49.74 -27.30 24.50
C HIS A 4 -49.36 -26.99 23.04
N GLN A 5 -49.46 -25.73 22.60
CA GLN A 5 -48.88 -25.31 21.33
C GLN A 5 -47.36 -25.18 21.48
N ALA A 6 -46.63 -25.87 20.60
CA ALA A 6 -45.18 -25.77 20.49
C ALA A 6 -44.78 -24.42 19.85
N PRO A 7 -43.68 -23.79 20.28
CA PRO A 7 -43.23 -22.53 19.71
C PRO A 7 -42.68 -22.74 18.29
N THR A 8 -43.30 -22.08 17.32
CA THR A 8 -42.86 -22.01 15.93
C THR A 8 -41.51 -21.29 15.85
N THR A 9 -40.42 -22.04 15.67
CA THR A 9 -39.10 -21.47 15.36
C THR A 9 -39.12 -20.88 13.96
N ALA A 10 -39.14 -19.56 13.85
CA ALA A 10 -38.97 -18.87 12.58
C ALA A 10 -37.57 -19.17 11.99
N PRO A 11 -37.46 -19.39 10.67
CA PRO A 11 -36.18 -19.64 10.03
C PRO A 11 -35.28 -18.41 10.13
N ILE A 12 -34.02 -18.60 10.54
CA ILE A 12 -32.99 -17.57 10.53
C ILE A 12 -32.70 -17.21 9.08
N SER A 13 -33.28 -16.11 8.61
CA SER A 13 -32.97 -15.53 7.31
C SER A 13 -31.51 -15.08 7.31
N THR A 14 -30.63 -15.88 6.70
CA THR A 14 -29.25 -15.49 6.40
C THR A 14 -29.28 -14.43 5.30
N HIS A 15 -29.52 -13.17 5.66
CA HIS A 15 -29.32 -12.05 4.75
C HIS A 15 -27.85 -11.99 4.37
N LEU A 16 -27.48 -12.53 3.21
CA LEU A 16 -26.19 -12.20 2.60
C LEU A 16 -26.16 -10.67 2.44
N PRO A 17 -25.11 -9.98 2.93
CA PRO A 17 -25.02 -8.54 2.80
C PRO A 17 -25.03 -8.18 1.31
N ALA A 18 -25.87 -7.21 0.95
CA ALA A 18 -26.02 -6.75 -0.43
C ALA A 18 -24.65 -6.43 -1.06
N PRO A 19 -24.43 -6.77 -2.35
CA PRO A 19 -23.20 -6.45 -3.05
C PRO A 19 -22.96 -4.93 -3.02
N LEU A 20 -21.73 -4.54 -2.68
CA LEU A 20 -21.36 -3.14 -2.53
C LEU A 20 -21.41 -2.41 -3.89
N PRO A 21 -21.89 -1.15 -3.93
CA PRO A 21 -21.98 -0.39 -5.17
C PRO A 21 -20.63 -0.30 -5.89
N ALA A 22 -20.61 -0.55 -7.21
CA ALA A 22 -19.41 -0.46 -8.04
C ALA A 22 -18.75 0.93 -7.94
N ARG A 23 -19.54 2.00 -7.84
CA ARG A 23 -19.06 3.38 -7.68
C ARG A 23 -18.10 3.58 -6.49
N ILE A 24 -18.34 2.91 -5.36
CA ILE A 24 -17.49 3.06 -4.17
C ILE A 24 -16.15 2.36 -4.39
N ARG A 25 -16.17 1.17 -5.01
CA ARG A 25 -14.96 0.42 -5.33
C ARG A 25 -14.10 1.13 -6.36
N ILE A 26 -14.72 1.65 -7.42
CA ILE A 26 -14.04 2.42 -8.46
C ILE A 26 -13.49 3.72 -7.87
N GLY A 27 -14.29 4.45 -7.08
CA GLY A 27 -13.85 5.67 -6.41
C GLY A 27 -12.65 5.44 -5.50
N ALA A 28 -12.61 4.34 -4.73
CA ALA A 28 -11.46 4.00 -3.89
C ALA A 28 -10.22 3.65 -4.74
N ALA A 29 -10.38 2.88 -5.82
CA ALA A 29 -9.28 2.54 -6.71
C ALA A 29 -8.69 3.77 -7.42
N VAL A 30 -9.54 4.66 -7.95
CA VAL A 30 -9.13 5.91 -8.58
C VAL A 30 -8.52 6.87 -7.55
N GLY A 31 -9.11 6.96 -6.36
CA GLY A 31 -8.55 7.76 -5.26
C GLY A 31 -7.14 7.31 -4.90
N LEU A 32 -6.90 6.01 -4.80
CA LEU A 32 -5.56 5.47 -4.54
C LEU A 32 -4.60 5.67 -5.72
N LEU A 33 -5.07 5.47 -6.96
CA LEU A 33 -4.31 5.70 -8.19
C LEU A 33 -3.77 7.13 -8.27
N LEU A 34 -4.53 8.12 -7.79
CA LEU A 34 -4.13 9.53 -7.80
C LEU A 34 -3.39 9.96 -6.53
N LEU A 35 -3.79 9.47 -5.37
CA LEU A 35 -3.18 9.88 -4.10
C LEU A 35 -1.73 9.38 -3.99
N SER A 36 -1.44 8.20 -4.53
CA SER A 36 -0.09 7.61 -4.49
C SER A 36 1.00 8.48 -5.12
N PRO A 37 0.90 8.93 -6.38
CA PRO A 37 1.90 9.83 -6.97
C PRO A 37 1.91 11.22 -6.31
N ILE A 38 0.76 11.72 -5.83
CA ILE A 38 0.70 12.99 -5.10
C ILE A 38 1.54 12.92 -3.81
N CYS A 39 1.40 11.82 -3.05
CA CYS A 39 2.22 11.59 -1.86
C CYS A 39 3.70 11.37 -2.19
N ALA A 40 4.00 10.71 -3.31
CA ALA A 40 5.37 10.42 -3.72
C ALA A 40 6.14 11.66 -4.18
N GLU A 41 5.50 12.53 -4.97
CA GLU A 41 6.23 13.58 -5.69
C GLU A 41 5.85 14.99 -5.23
N TYR A 42 4.55 15.25 -5.04
CA TYR A 42 4.08 16.62 -4.82
C TYR A 42 4.15 17.04 -3.35
N LEU A 43 3.89 16.12 -2.42
CA LEU A 43 4.01 16.43 -0.99
C LEU A 43 5.46 16.54 -0.52
N ILE A 44 6.40 15.87 -1.19
CA ILE A 44 7.83 15.96 -0.87
C ILE A 44 8.38 17.33 -1.31
N GLY A 45 7.84 17.89 -2.40
CA GLY A 45 8.01 19.31 -2.72
C GLY A 45 9.42 19.69 -3.19
N TYR A 46 10.17 18.75 -3.74
CA TYR A 46 11.55 19.01 -4.22
C TYR A 46 11.59 19.46 -5.69
N ASP A 47 10.55 19.13 -6.48
CA ASP A 47 10.50 19.47 -7.92
C ASP A 47 9.79 20.81 -8.15
N GLN A 48 10.31 21.60 -9.11
CA GLN A 48 9.72 22.86 -9.57
C GLN A 48 8.32 22.68 -10.18
N ILE A 49 7.94 21.46 -10.57
CA ILE A 49 6.62 21.12 -11.10
C ILE A 49 5.47 21.58 -10.18
N ILE A 50 5.71 21.65 -8.85
CA ILE A 50 4.70 22.07 -7.87
C ILE A 50 4.31 23.55 -7.98
N SER A 51 5.10 24.36 -8.69
CA SER A 51 4.83 25.78 -8.88
C SER A 51 3.78 26.05 -9.97
N ASN A 52 3.43 25.05 -10.79
CA ASN A 52 2.47 25.18 -11.88
C ASN A 52 1.41 24.06 -11.85
N PRO A 53 0.14 24.38 -11.55
CA PRO A 53 -0.94 23.39 -11.49
C PRO A 53 -1.17 22.59 -12.78
N LEU A 54 -0.90 23.16 -13.95
CA LEU A 54 -1.04 22.44 -15.22
C LEU A 54 0.04 21.38 -15.38
N ASP A 55 1.27 21.69 -14.96
CA ASP A 55 2.39 20.73 -15.03
C ASP A 55 2.22 19.61 -13.99
N MET A 56 1.64 19.91 -12.83
CA MET A 56 1.21 18.88 -11.88
C MET A 56 0.15 17.95 -12.48
N LEU A 57 -0.79 18.47 -13.26
CA LEU A 57 -1.82 17.65 -13.88
C LEU A 57 -1.27 16.75 -14.99
N THR A 58 -0.37 17.29 -15.82
CA THR A 58 0.29 16.50 -16.88
C THR A 58 1.27 15.49 -16.28
N GLY A 59 1.99 15.83 -15.22
CA GLY A 59 2.84 14.91 -14.46
C GLY A 59 2.08 13.69 -13.96
N LEU A 60 0.84 13.86 -13.46
CA LEU A 60 -0.01 12.74 -13.02
C LEU A 60 -0.34 11.75 -14.14
N LEU A 61 -0.28 12.14 -15.42
CA LEU A 61 -0.48 11.20 -16.52
C LEU A 61 0.64 10.18 -16.65
N VAL A 62 1.85 10.50 -16.16
CA VAL A 62 3.00 9.59 -16.14
C VAL A 62 3.14 8.95 -14.75
N LEU A 63 3.04 9.77 -13.71
CA LEU A 63 3.22 9.34 -12.31
C LEU A 63 2.06 8.47 -11.81
N GLY A 64 0.82 8.71 -12.25
CA GLY A 64 -0.33 7.87 -11.91
C GLY A 64 -0.15 6.41 -12.35
N PRO A 65 0.17 6.16 -13.64
CA PRO A 65 0.56 4.84 -14.12
C PRO A 65 1.74 4.24 -13.37
N LEU A 66 2.77 5.03 -13.03
CA LEU A 66 3.99 4.51 -12.39
C LEU A 66 3.79 4.13 -10.92
N TYR A 67 3.23 5.04 -10.12
CA TYR A 67 3.08 4.90 -8.67
C TYR A 67 1.71 4.33 -8.27
N GLY A 68 0.66 4.93 -8.82
CA GLY A 68 -0.70 4.65 -8.39
C GLY A 68 -1.17 3.24 -8.74
N THR A 69 -0.80 2.74 -9.91
CA THR A 69 -1.14 1.36 -10.29
C THR A 69 -0.48 0.35 -9.38
N VAL A 70 0.78 0.59 -8.98
CA VAL A 70 1.53 -0.24 -8.05
C VAL A 70 0.88 -0.24 -6.67
N ALA A 71 0.51 0.93 -6.13
CA ALA A 71 -0.21 1.02 -4.86
C ALA A 71 -1.52 0.22 -4.90
N VAL A 72 -2.29 0.35 -5.98
CA VAL A 72 -3.54 -0.41 -6.19
C VAL A 72 -3.26 -1.91 -6.29
N LEU A 73 -2.23 -2.33 -7.04
CA LEU A 73 -1.88 -3.74 -7.25
C LEU A 73 -1.38 -4.41 -5.97
N ILE A 74 -0.47 -3.77 -5.21
CA ILE A 74 0.01 -4.24 -3.90
C ILE A 74 -1.19 -4.54 -2.99
N ARG A 75 -2.10 -3.56 -2.93
CA ARG A 75 -3.31 -3.66 -2.11
C ARG A 75 -4.23 -4.79 -2.59
N GLU A 76 -4.49 -4.88 -3.89
CA GLU A 76 -5.34 -5.93 -4.47
C GLU A 76 -4.78 -7.33 -4.20
N VAL A 77 -3.48 -7.52 -4.39
CA VAL A 77 -2.79 -8.81 -4.16
C VAL A 77 -2.86 -9.21 -2.69
N ALA A 78 -2.59 -8.28 -1.77
CA ALA A 78 -2.72 -8.55 -0.34
C ALA A 78 -4.15 -8.96 0.03
N ARG A 79 -5.17 -8.20 -0.40
CA ARG A 79 -6.57 -8.50 -0.05
C ARG A 79 -7.08 -9.80 -0.68
N ARG A 80 -6.73 -10.09 -1.94
CA ARG A 80 -7.15 -11.34 -2.63
C ARG A 80 -6.56 -12.59 -2.04
N THR A 81 -5.34 -12.49 -1.49
CA THR A 81 -4.65 -13.62 -0.92
C THR A 81 -4.89 -13.77 0.58
N GLY A 82 -5.85 -13.02 1.14
CA GLY A 82 -6.21 -13.05 2.56
C GLY A 82 -5.12 -12.49 3.49
N ARG A 83 -4.30 -11.57 2.98
CA ARG A 83 -3.14 -10.98 3.66
C ARG A 83 -3.37 -9.50 4.01
N GLY A 84 -2.50 -8.97 4.84
CA GLY A 84 -2.59 -7.61 5.40
C GLY A 84 -1.31 -6.82 5.26
N TRP A 85 -1.11 -5.87 6.18
CA TRP A 85 -0.01 -4.91 6.18
C TRP A 85 1.40 -5.50 6.02
N PRO A 86 1.78 -6.62 6.66
CA PRO A 86 3.13 -7.18 6.46
C PRO A 86 3.43 -7.50 4.99
N THR A 87 2.46 -8.06 4.28
CA THR A 87 2.58 -8.32 2.84
C THR A 87 2.61 -7.03 2.03
N MET A 88 1.78 -6.04 2.39
CA MET A 88 1.79 -4.75 1.71
C MET A 88 3.14 -4.05 1.86
N VAL A 89 3.71 -3.99 3.06
CA VAL A 89 5.02 -3.38 3.32
C VAL A 89 6.14 -4.07 2.55
N LEU A 90 6.18 -5.41 2.54
CA LEU A 90 7.21 -6.15 1.81
C LEU A 90 7.09 -6.01 0.29
N LEU A 91 5.86 -6.02 -0.25
CA LEU A 91 5.64 -5.76 -1.66
C LEU A 91 5.96 -4.30 -2.01
N SER A 92 5.64 -3.34 -1.15
CA SER A 92 6.05 -1.94 -1.31
C SER A 92 7.57 -1.80 -1.35
N ALA A 93 8.31 -2.54 -0.52
CA ALA A 93 9.77 -2.54 -0.55
C ALA A 93 10.31 -3.18 -1.84
N ALA A 94 9.70 -4.27 -2.30
CA ALA A 94 10.08 -4.90 -3.57
C ALA A 94 9.88 -3.95 -4.76
N PHE A 95 8.71 -3.29 -4.82
CA PHE A 95 8.42 -2.33 -5.89
C PHE A 95 9.25 -1.04 -5.76
N GLY A 96 9.51 -0.56 -4.54
CA GLY A 96 10.40 0.58 -4.32
C GLY A 96 11.83 0.28 -4.80
N LEU A 97 12.31 -0.95 -4.60
CA LEU A 97 13.61 -1.38 -5.13
C LEU A 97 13.60 -1.51 -6.66
N ILE A 98 12.52 -2.03 -7.25
CA ILE A 98 12.37 -2.09 -8.72
C ILE A 98 12.35 -0.66 -9.29
N GLN A 99 11.66 0.26 -8.63
CA GLN A 99 11.54 1.62 -9.11
C GLN A 99 12.88 2.34 -9.08
N ALA A 100 13.51 2.41 -7.91
CA ALA A 100 14.79 3.10 -7.70
C ALA A 100 15.99 2.40 -8.38
N GLY A 101 15.93 1.06 -8.50
CA GLY A 101 17.04 0.25 -8.99
C GLY A 101 16.96 -0.13 -10.47
N VAL A 102 15.75 -0.30 -11.01
CA VAL A 102 15.55 -0.72 -12.40
C VAL A 102 14.97 0.40 -13.24
N ILE A 103 13.91 1.05 -12.78
CA ILE A 103 13.14 1.97 -13.61
C ILE A 103 13.86 3.31 -13.77
N ASP A 104 14.10 4.04 -12.68
CA ASP A 104 14.80 5.33 -12.73
C ASP A 104 16.32 5.19 -12.54
N GLN A 105 16.78 4.05 -12.01
CA GLN A 105 18.19 3.71 -11.80
C GLN A 105 18.93 4.67 -10.82
N SER A 106 18.19 5.42 -10.01
CA SER A 106 18.68 6.36 -8.99
C SER A 106 19.62 5.75 -7.95
N LEU A 107 19.51 4.44 -7.67
CA LEU A 107 20.42 3.76 -6.75
C LEU A 107 21.85 3.64 -7.29
N PHE A 108 22.02 3.68 -8.61
CA PHE A 108 23.29 3.37 -9.27
C PHE A 108 23.86 4.55 -10.04
N ASN A 109 23.03 5.49 -10.49
CA ASN A 109 23.46 6.63 -11.28
C ASN A 109 24.15 7.68 -10.36
N PRO A 110 25.47 7.93 -10.50
CA PRO A 110 26.17 8.95 -9.73
C PRO A 110 25.71 10.37 -10.10
N ASP A 111 25.13 10.56 -11.28
CA ASP A 111 24.67 11.85 -11.80
C ASP A 111 23.14 11.89 -11.88
N PHE A 112 22.44 11.19 -10.97
CA PHE A 112 20.97 11.16 -10.97
C PHE A 112 20.36 12.53 -10.67
N VAL A 113 20.97 13.27 -9.75
CA VAL A 113 20.65 14.67 -9.45
C VAL A 113 21.90 15.49 -9.75
N ASP A 114 21.75 16.53 -10.57
CA ASP A 114 22.83 17.45 -10.95
C ASP A 114 23.07 18.49 -9.85
N GLU A 115 23.49 18.02 -8.67
CA GLU A 115 23.79 18.85 -7.51
C GLU A 115 25.04 18.34 -6.78
N ALA A 116 25.91 19.26 -6.34
CA ALA A 116 27.13 18.91 -5.61
C ALA A 116 26.86 18.16 -4.28
N SER A 117 25.68 18.38 -3.68
CA SER A 117 25.21 17.70 -2.47
C SER A 117 24.97 16.21 -2.66
N TRP A 118 24.78 15.74 -3.90
CA TRP A 118 24.44 14.35 -4.19
C TRP A 118 25.57 13.39 -3.78
N ASP A 119 26.82 13.74 -4.08
CA ASP A 119 27.97 12.92 -3.71
C ASP A 119 28.30 13.00 -2.21
N ASP A 120 28.09 14.17 -1.60
CA ASP A 120 28.18 14.35 -0.15
C ASP A 120 27.18 13.44 0.59
N ASP A 121 26.03 13.17 0.00
CA ASP A 121 25.01 12.26 0.53
C ASP A 121 25.30 10.79 0.21
N ARG A 122 25.79 10.51 -1.00
CA ARG A 122 26.01 9.16 -1.52
C ARG A 122 27.24 8.50 -0.92
N LEU A 123 28.39 9.19 -0.95
CA LEU A 123 29.71 8.62 -0.68
C LEU A 123 29.94 8.14 0.76
N PRO A 124 29.44 8.82 1.83
CA PRO A 124 29.74 8.42 3.21
C PRO A 124 29.26 7.02 3.60
N THR A 125 28.28 6.47 2.87
CA THR A 125 27.75 5.12 3.11
C THR A 125 27.80 4.23 1.86
N PHE A 126 28.72 4.55 0.94
CA PHE A 126 28.86 3.82 -0.31
C PHE A 126 29.48 2.45 -0.10
N VAL A 127 28.83 1.41 -0.63
CA VAL A 127 29.29 0.03 -0.59
C VAL A 127 29.76 -0.36 -1.98
N ALA A 128 31.08 -0.28 -2.21
CA ALA A 128 31.68 -0.51 -3.52
C ALA A 128 31.29 -1.86 -4.16
N GLY A 129 31.17 -2.93 -3.36
CA GLY A 129 30.81 -4.26 -3.86
C GLY A 129 29.38 -4.37 -4.43
N LEU A 130 28.48 -3.46 -4.04
CA LEU A 130 27.09 -3.40 -4.54
C LEU A 130 26.85 -2.20 -5.47
N GLY A 131 27.77 -1.24 -5.49
CA GLY A 131 27.63 -0.01 -6.27
C GLY A 131 26.51 0.90 -5.78
N VAL A 132 26.13 0.82 -4.49
CA VAL A 132 25.03 1.61 -3.90
C VAL A 132 25.46 2.29 -2.62
N SER A 133 24.80 3.40 -2.30
CA SER A 133 24.86 4.04 -0.98
C SER A 133 23.76 3.48 -0.07
N VAL A 134 24.10 3.10 1.16
CA VAL A 134 23.09 2.64 2.14
C VAL A 134 22.10 3.76 2.44
N LYS A 135 22.57 5.01 2.53
CA LYS A 135 21.71 6.19 2.71
C LYS A 135 20.69 6.29 1.58
N HIS A 136 21.12 6.13 0.32
CA HIS A 136 20.21 6.19 -0.84
C HIS A 136 19.24 5.02 -0.86
N VAL A 137 19.68 3.80 -0.55
CA VAL A 137 18.77 2.65 -0.45
C VAL A 137 17.68 2.91 0.59
N VAL A 138 18.05 3.37 1.79
CA VAL A 138 17.08 3.69 2.84
C VAL A 138 16.17 4.86 2.43
N GLY A 139 16.72 5.91 1.83
CA GLY A 139 15.98 7.10 1.39
C GLY A 139 14.97 6.78 0.29
N PHE A 140 15.42 6.23 -0.83
CA PHE A 140 14.56 5.92 -1.98
C PHE A 140 13.59 4.78 -1.69
N VAL A 141 14.08 3.63 -1.22
CA VAL A 141 13.19 2.48 -0.96
C VAL A 141 12.27 2.76 0.23
N GLY A 142 12.78 3.42 1.29
CA GLY A 142 11.97 3.83 2.42
C GLY A 142 10.91 4.87 2.05
N GLY A 143 11.29 5.85 1.21
CA GLY A 143 10.37 6.83 0.65
C GLY A 143 9.25 6.19 -0.16
N HIS A 144 9.60 5.24 -1.03
CA HIS A 144 8.61 4.45 -1.77
C HIS A 144 7.68 3.65 -0.85
N VAL A 145 8.24 2.95 0.14
CA VAL A 145 7.46 2.16 1.09
C VAL A 145 6.45 3.03 1.81
N ILE A 146 6.90 4.14 2.41
CA ILE A 146 6.09 4.96 3.30
C ILE A 146 5.19 5.89 2.48
N TRP A 147 5.77 6.78 1.70
CA TRP A 147 5.07 7.91 1.07
C TRP A 147 4.35 7.47 -0.20
N SER A 148 5.00 6.71 -1.07
CA SER A 148 4.39 6.34 -2.35
C SER A 148 3.30 5.28 -2.20
N PHE A 149 3.43 4.34 -1.27
CA PHE A 149 2.56 3.16 -1.22
C PHE A 149 1.79 3.01 0.09
N CYS A 150 2.45 2.83 1.24
CA CYS A 150 1.74 2.45 2.47
C CYS A 150 0.84 3.57 3.02
N ALA A 151 1.32 4.82 3.07
CA ALA A 151 0.51 5.96 3.53
C ALA A 151 -0.76 6.15 2.68
N PRO A 152 -0.70 6.27 1.34
CA PRO A 152 -1.90 6.46 0.52
C PRO A 152 -2.85 5.25 0.58
N ILE A 153 -2.34 4.01 0.66
CA ILE A 153 -3.19 2.83 0.91
C ILE A 153 -3.95 2.99 2.23
N GLY A 154 -3.24 3.35 3.30
CA GLY A 154 -3.82 3.51 4.64
C GLY A 154 -4.88 4.61 4.70
N VAL A 155 -4.61 5.74 4.05
CA VAL A 155 -5.57 6.86 3.94
C VAL A 155 -6.84 6.41 3.22
N VAL A 156 -6.71 5.84 2.01
CA VAL A 156 -7.90 5.45 1.23
C VAL A 156 -8.68 4.35 1.93
N GLU A 157 -8.03 3.33 2.49
CA GLU A 157 -8.73 2.28 3.26
C GLU A 157 -9.47 2.85 4.49
N SER A 158 -8.92 3.88 5.13
CA SER A 158 -9.56 4.58 6.26
C SER A 158 -10.78 5.40 5.83
N CYS A 159 -10.79 5.94 4.60
CA CYS A 159 -11.94 6.64 4.04
C CYS A 159 -13.08 5.69 3.63
N VAL A 160 -12.78 4.41 3.35
CA VAL A 160 -13.78 3.41 2.92
C VAL A 160 -13.76 2.12 3.75
N PRO A 161 -13.93 2.19 5.09
CA PRO A 161 -13.66 1.08 6.01
C PRO A 161 -14.53 -0.16 5.74
N ARG A 162 -15.76 0.04 5.24
CA ARG A 162 -16.70 -1.04 4.90
C ARG A 162 -16.18 -1.98 3.79
N ILE A 163 -15.26 -1.50 2.96
CA ILE A 163 -14.72 -2.23 1.81
C ILE A 163 -13.19 -2.38 1.84
N ALA A 164 -12.53 -1.88 2.89
CA ALA A 164 -11.08 -1.87 3.03
C ALA A 164 -10.46 -3.27 2.92
N HIS A 165 -11.09 -4.28 3.50
CA HIS A 165 -10.60 -5.66 3.47
C HIS A 165 -11.10 -6.49 2.27
N ARG A 166 -11.77 -5.88 1.29
CA ARG A 166 -12.33 -6.57 0.12
C ARG A 166 -11.63 -6.13 -1.16
N PRO A 167 -11.36 -7.03 -2.14
CA PRO A 167 -10.88 -6.62 -3.46
C PRO A 167 -11.79 -5.56 -4.09
N TRP A 168 -11.21 -4.52 -4.67
CA TRP A 168 -11.94 -3.43 -5.35
C TRP A 168 -12.10 -3.71 -6.83
N LEU A 169 -11.09 -4.30 -7.46
CA LEU A 169 -11.04 -4.52 -8.91
C LEU A 169 -11.58 -5.91 -9.32
N GLY A 170 -11.81 -6.09 -10.61
CA GLY A 170 -11.97 -7.41 -11.25
C GLY A 170 -10.69 -7.81 -12.00
N ARG A 171 -10.75 -8.91 -12.76
CA ARG A 171 -9.62 -9.35 -13.62
C ARG A 171 -9.25 -8.29 -14.67
N VAL A 172 -10.26 -7.65 -15.27
CA VAL A 172 -10.05 -6.57 -16.25
C VAL A 172 -9.34 -5.39 -15.61
N GLY A 173 -9.81 -4.93 -14.43
CA GLY A 173 -9.16 -3.83 -13.71
C GLY A 173 -7.70 -4.11 -13.38
N ILE A 174 -7.38 -5.33 -12.93
CA ILE A 174 -5.98 -5.74 -12.70
C ILE A 174 -5.17 -5.68 -13.98
N THR A 175 -5.71 -6.20 -15.07
CA THR A 175 -5.02 -6.20 -16.38
C THR A 175 -4.71 -4.78 -16.82
N VAL A 176 -5.69 -3.87 -16.69
CA VAL A 176 -5.50 -2.44 -16.99
C VAL A 176 -4.40 -1.84 -16.12
N MET A 177 -4.38 -2.11 -14.80
CA MET A 177 -3.32 -1.60 -13.91
C MET A 177 -1.93 -2.12 -14.31
N ILE A 178 -1.80 -3.41 -14.67
CA ILE A 178 -0.52 -4.00 -15.10
C ILE A 178 -0.04 -3.36 -16.40
N VAL A 179 -0.93 -3.16 -17.38
CA VAL A 179 -0.58 -2.52 -18.66
C VAL A 179 -0.16 -1.07 -18.43
N LEU A 180 -0.91 -0.31 -17.64
CA LEU A 180 -0.57 1.08 -17.31
C LEU A 180 0.77 1.17 -16.60
N TYR A 181 1.03 0.29 -15.62
CA TYR A 181 2.33 0.21 -14.96
C TYR A 181 3.46 -0.03 -15.96
N GLY A 182 3.32 -1.04 -16.83
CA GLY A 182 4.33 -1.37 -17.83
C GLY A 182 4.63 -0.22 -18.78
N LEU A 183 3.59 0.53 -19.21
CA LEU A 183 3.76 1.72 -20.05
C LEU A 183 4.47 2.85 -19.30
N GLY A 184 4.06 3.16 -18.06
CA GLY A 184 4.70 4.19 -17.24
C GLY A 184 6.16 3.86 -16.93
N ALA A 185 6.42 2.61 -16.52
CA ALA A 185 7.77 2.11 -16.28
C ALA A 185 8.65 2.19 -17.53
N LEU A 186 8.12 1.83 -18.71
CA LEU A 186 8.86 1.91 -19.97
C LEU A 186 9.24 3.35 -20.33
N VAL A 187 8.32 4.31 -20.14
CA VAL A 187 8.58 5.73 -20.41
C VAL A 187 9.72 6.24 -19.53
N ILE A 188 9.64 6.03 -18.22
CA ILE A 188 10.66 6.50 -17.27
C ILE A 188 11.99 5.78 -17.47
N PHE A 189 11.96 4.47 -17.68
CA PHE A 189 13.16 3.68 -17.95
C PHE A 189 13.89 4.17 -19.20
N LYS A 190 13.16 4.42 -20.29
CA LYS A 190 13.75 4.92 -21.53
C LYS A 190 14.37 6.31 -21.33
N GLU A 191 13.73 7.17 -20.53
CA GLU A 191 14.25 8.51 -20.25
C GLU A 191 15.58 8.44 -19.49
N HIS A 192 15.61 7.71 -18.38
CA HIS A 192 16.80 7.61 -17.53
C HIS A 192 17.93 6.78 -18.16
N SER A 193 17.59 5.84 -19.07
CA SER A 193 18.58 5.02 -19.78
C SER A 193 19.39 5.78 -20.84
N LYS A 194 19.07 7.04 -21.15
CA LYS A 194 19.79 7.82 -22.17
C LYS A 194 21.20 8.20 -21.74
N GLN A 195 21.38 8.50 -20.46
CA GLN A 195 22.63 9.02 -19.90
C GLN A 195 23.35 7.97 -19.05
N PHE A 196 22.59 7.07 -18.42
CA PHE A 196 23.12 6.05 -17.54
C PHE A 196 22.40 4.73 -17.75
N LEU A 197 23.14 3.61 -17.78
CA LEU A 197 22.55 2.27 -17.78
C LEU A 197 23.27 1.40 -16.75
N ALA A 198 22.50 0.91 -15.77
CA ALA A 198 23.00 0.00 -14.76
C ALA A 198 23.50 -1.29 -15.42
N THR A 199 24.52 -1.88 -14.80
CA THR A 199 25.11 -3.13 -15.29
C THR A 199 24.12 -4.30 -15.16
N PRO A 200 24.25 -5.35 -15.98
CA PRO A 200 23.44 -6.56 -15.83
C PRO A 200 23.51 -7.17 -14.42
N ALA A 201 24.66 -7.06 -13.74
CA ALA A 201 24.85 -7.52 -12.37
C ALA A 201 24.04 -6.69 -11.35
N GLN A 202 23.94 -5.37 -11.55
CA GLN A 202 23.11 -4.50 -10.72
C GLN A 202 21.61 -4.80 -10.91
N PHE A 203 21.16 -4.97 -12.16
CA PHE A 203 19.78 -5.41 -12.44
C PHE A 203 19.47 -6.79 -11.83
N ALA A 204 20.39 -7.75 -11.94
CA ALA A 204 20.24 -9.07 -11.34
C ALA A 204 20.17 -9.00 -9.81
N THR A 205 21.02 -8.18 -9.19
CA THR A 205 21.01 -7.96 -7.74
C THR A 205 19.66 -7.39 -7.28
N VAL A 206 19.17 -6.33 -7.92
CA VAL A 206 17.86 -5.74 -7.61
C VAL A 206 16.74 -6.76 -7.82
N GLY A 207 16.75 -7.48 -8.94
CA GLY A 207 15.76 -8.52 -9.24
C GLY A 207 15.73 -9.61 -8.18
N LEU A 208 16.91 -10.07 -7.72
CA LEU A 208 17.02 -11.09 -6.68
C LEU A 208 16.44 -10.61 -5.34
N PHE A 209 16.79 -9.40 -4.89
CA PHE A 209 16.27 -8.85 -3.64
C PHE A 209 14.77 -8.55 -3.71
N ALA A 210 14.29 -7.99 -4.83
CA ALA A 210 12.87 -7.75 -5.04
C ALA A 210 12.08 -9.07 -5.04
N LEU A 211 12.61 -10.11 -5.69
CA LEU A 211 12.01 -11.45 -5.66
C LEU A 211 12.02 -12.04 -4.26
N ALA A 212 13.13 -11.92 -3.51
CA ALA A 212 13.22 -12.40 -2.14
C ALA A 212 12.19 -11.72 -1.22
N LEU A 213 12.01 -10.40 -1.35
CA LEU A 213 10.99 -9.63 -0.64
C LEU A 213 9.57 -10.08 -1.03
N ALA A 214 9.32 -10.29 -2.33
CA ALA A 214 8.03 -10.80 -2.80
C ALA A 214 7.74 -12.21 -2.26
N VAL A 215 8.71 -13.13 -2.28
CA VAL A 215 8.59 -14.47 -1.71
C VAL A 215 8.31 -14.39 -0.20
N ALA A 216 9.07 -13.57 0.54
CA ALA A 216 8.86 -13.34 1.96
C ALA A 216 7.45 -12.80 2.26
N ALA A 217 6.93 -11.90 1.40
CA ALA A 217 5.59 -11.33 1.55
C ALA A 217 4.47 -12.39 1.54
N PHE A 218 4.70 -13.51 0.83
CA PHE A 218 3.78 -14.64 0.79
C PHE A 218 4.14 -15.77 1.78
N ALA A 219 5.36 -15.84 2.27
CA ALA A 219 5.77 -16.80 3.30
C ALA A 219 5.22 -16.46 4.70
N ILE A 220 4.92 -15.18 4.98
CA ILE A 220 4.35 -14.77 6.27
C ILE A 220 2.96 -15.41 6.49
N PRO A 221 2.71 -16.00 7.68
CA PRO A 221 1.41 -16.60 8.01
C PRO A 221 0.24 -15.62 7.86
N ARG A 222 -0.89 -16.12 7.35
CA ARG A 222 -2.12 -15.35 7.23
C ARG A 222 -2.67 -15.05 8.63
N ARG A 223 -2.59 -13.80 9.08
CA ARG A 223 -3.28 -13.37 10.31
C ARG A 223 -4.78 -13.26 10.00
N PHE A 224 -5.56 -14.27 10.37
CA PHE A 224 -7.01 -14.14 10.42
C PHE A 224 -7.37 -13.11 11.49
N PRO A 225 -8.18 -12.08 11.19
CA PRO A 225 -8.80 -11.29 12.23
C PRO A 225 -9.62 -12.25 13.09
N ARG A 226 -9.28 -12.39 14.38
CA ARG A 226 -10.12 -13.06 15.37
C ARG A 226 -11.50 -12.41 15.26
N ARG A 227 -12.48 -13.14 14.74
CA ARG A 227 -13.89 -12.80 14.92
C ARG A 227 -14.04 -12.66 16.43
N ARG A 228 -14.35 -11.45 16.92
CA ARG A 228 -14.77 -11.27 18.33
C ARG A 228 -15.84 -12.33 18.55
N ALA A 229 -15.52 -13.34 19.36
CA ALA A 229 -16.47 -14.34 19.77
C ALA A 229 -17.64 -13.61 20.45
N ASP A 230 -18.84 -14.13 20.21
CA ASP A 230 -20.13 -13.65 20.70
C ASP A 230 -20.07 -13.09 22.12
N GLY A 231 -20.45 -11.83 22.27
CA GLY A 231 -20.92 -11.27 23.54
C GLY A 231 -22.41 -11.60 23.77
N ARG A 232 -22.83 -12.84 23.49
CA ARG A 232 -24.11 -13.40 23.96
C ARG A 232 -23.78 -14.49 24.97
N GLY A 233 -23.87 -14.15 26.24
CA GLY A 233 -23.70 -15.10 27.33
C GLY A 233 -23.50 -14.39 28.66
N GLY A 234 -24.57 -13.81 29.21
CA GLY A 234 -24.54 -13.19 30.53
C GLY A 234 -25.79 -12.37 30.87
N GLU A 235 -26.97 -12.76 30.41
CA GLU A 235 -28.23 -12.24 30.95
C GLU A 235 -28.58 -13.11 32.18
N GLY A 236 -27.85 -12.84 33.27
CA GLY A 236 -28.17 -13.33 34.61
C GLY A 236 -28.85 -12.20 35.36
N ARG A 237 -30.15 -12.37 35.62
CA ARG A 237 -30.91 -11.60 36.61
C ARG A 237 -30.13 -11.55 37.92
N ASP A 238 -29.99 -10.35 38.49
CA ASP A 238 -30.07 -10.18 39.95
C ASP A 238 -30.66 -8.81 40.26
N GLU A 239 -31.78 -8.86 40.97
CA GLU A 239 -32.48 -7.74 41.56
C GLU A 239 -31.72 -7.23 42.79
N GLY A 240 -31.75 -5.91 43.01
CA GLY A 240 -31.70 -5.33 44.37
C GLY A 240 -30.32 -5.09 44.98
N GLY A 241 -29.88 -3.83 44.98
CA GLY A 241 -28.78 -3.41 45.85
C GLY A 241 -28.32 -1.97 45.64
N ARG A 242 -28.85 -1.03 46.43
CA ARG A 242 -28.29 0.32 46.60
C ARG A 242 -26.84 0.21 47.09
N GLY A 243 -25.91 0.94 46.48
CA GLY A 243 -24.52 1.02 46.95
C GLY A 243 -23.70 2.07 46.21
N SER A 244 -23.12 2.99 46.97
CA SER A 244 -22.42 4.21 46.59
C SER A 244 -21.01 4.02 46.02
N GLY A 245 -20.62 4.94 45.12
CA GLY A 245 -19.31 5.61 45.15
C GLY A 245 -18.07 4.84 44.66
N GLY A 246 -17.64 5.13 43.44
CA GLY A 246 -16.28 4.82 42.97
C GLY A 246 -15.97 5.49 41.64
N ARG A 247 -15.29 6.63 41.65
CA ARG A 247 -14.73 7.26 40.43
C ARG A 247 -13.56 6.42 39.95
N VAL A 248 -13.62 5.95 38.71
CA VAL A 248 -12.49 5.38 37.99
C VAL A 248 -11.74 6.52 37.30
N PRO A 249 -10.44 6.76 37.57
CA PRO A 249 -9.66 7.77 36.86
C PRO A 249 -9.25 7.28 35.46
N PRO A 250 -9.05 8.20 34.48
CA PRO A 250 -8.72 7.83 33.11
C PRO A 250 -7.29 7.30 32.98
N ALA A 251 -7.10 6.42 31.99
CA ALA A 251 -5.86 5.75 31.65
C ALA A 251 -4.90 6.68 30.90
N TRP A 252 -4.33 7.65 31.60
CA TRP A 252 -3.01 8.22 31.33
C TRP A 252 -2.60 9.04 32.57
N ALA A 253 -1.88 8.37 33.45
CA ALA A 253 -1.04 8.98 34.46
C ALA A 253 0.28 8.21 34.43
#